data_AF-A0AAE4ALB9-F1
#
_entry.id   AF-A0AAE4ALB9-F1
#
_cell.length_a   1.000
_cell.length_b   1.000
_cell.length_c   1.000
_cell.angle_alpha   90.00
_cell.angle_beta   90.00
_cell.angle_gamma   90.00
#
_symmetry.space_group_name_H-M   'P 1'
#
loop_
_entity.id
_entity.type
_entity.pdbx_description
1 polymer ?
#
loop_
_entity_poly.entity_id
_entity_poly.type
_entity_poly.pdbx_seq_one_letter_code
_entity_poly.pdbx_strand_id
1 'polypeptide(L)'
;MMGRRNRKKRGAQTFPGVAALLFVFVLALLLMLQLRRELRNSRVYSDSVEKWRPSVERCAKQEHIPLYTDCLLAIMQVESNGETDDVMQSSESLGLEPNALDSEASIAQGCAYFAMLVRSAESNYLDLQSTIQAYNFGKGYLYYVASNGGRHSRELAEQFAAEQSGGVKKQYRNPVALEANGGWRYAYGNMFYAELVNELLDMRRKEMELSIVSTLLVLLAAGESAVLAVLELLLPHSALSAQLLRLGERELKRHSVQKLVRNRGLQHGMAALLLLYGCFASSNPREFCAAVLVALLASAFYGALSLDPLMLFWQGGPAAVALTSILLTSGLPY
;
A
#
# COMPACT_ATOMS: atom_id res chain seq x y z
N MET A 1 -30.80 35.22 61.70
CA MET A 1 -29.65 34.38 61.25
C MET A 1 -30.15 33.38 60.20
N MET A 2 -29.24 32.95 59.31
CA MET A 2 -29.41 31.97 58.21
C MET A 2 -29.92 32.49 56.85
N GLY A 3 -29.03 33.18 56.13
CA GLY A 3 -29.08 33.26 54.67
C GLY A 3 -28.47 32.01 54.04
N ARG A 4 -29.27 31.22 53.31
CA ARG A 4 -28.82 30.07 52.52
C ARG A 4 -27.88 30.54 51.40
N ARG A 5 -26.62 30.09 51.43
CA ARG A 5 -25.67 30.21 50.32
C ARG A 5 -26.14 29.39 49.13
N ASN A 6 -26.56 30.06 48.06
CA ASN A 6 -26.82 29.43 46.76
C ASN A 6 -25.49 29.06 46.09
N ARG A 7 -25.06 27.81 46.22
CA ARG A 7 -24.01 27.23 45.37
C ARG A 7 -24.60 27.06 43.96
N LYS A 8 -24.25 27.96 43.03
CA LYS A 8 -24.46 27.74 41.59
C LYS A 8 -23.76 26.42 41.20
N LYS A 9 -24.55 25.43 40.76
CA LYS A 9 -24.05 24.22 40.11
C LYS A 9 -23.26 24.65 38.87
N ARG A 10 -21.96 24.33 38.83
CA ARG A 10 -21.17 24.34 37.59
C ARG A 10 -21.72 23.22 36.71
N GLY A 11 -22.69 23.54 35.85
CA GLY A 11 -23.07 22.65 34.76
C GLY A 11 -21.85 22.41 33.88
N ALA A 12 -21.61 21.17 33.48
CA ALA A 12 -20.55 20.83 32.54
C ALA A 12 -20.79 21.63 31.25
N GLN A 13 -19.95 22.64 31.01
CA GLN A 13 -19.90 23.33 29.73
C GLN A 13 -19.31 22.35 28.72
N THR A 14 -20.16 21.63 27.99
CA THR A 14 -19.74 20.99 26.75
C THR A 14 -19.48 22.12 25.76
N PHE A 15 -18.20 22.43 25.54
CA PHE A 15 -17.80 23.43 24.56
C PHE A 15 -18.17 22.90 23.16
N PRO A 16 -19.08 23.56 22.40
CA PRO A 16 -19.43 23.13 21.05
C PRO A 16 -18.21 22.98 20.12
N GLY A 17 -17.12 23.71 20.39
CA GLY A 17 -15.84 23.55 19.68
C GLY A 17 -15.11 22.22 19.93
N VAL A 18 -15.23 21.62 21.12
CA VAL A 18 -14.60 20.31 21.42
C VAL A 18 -15.34 19.18 20.71
N ALA A 19 -16.67 19.25 20.65
CA ALA A 19 -17.48 18.30 19.91
C ALA A 19 -17.21 18.37 18.39
N ALA A 20 -17.11 19.59 17.84
CA ALA A 20 -16.75 19.79 16.44
C ALA A 20 -15.35 19.27 16.10
N LEU A 21 -14.36 19.50 16.97
CA LEU A 21 -13.00 18.99 16.79
C LEU A 21 -12.95 17.45 16.82
N LEU A 22 -13.62 16.83 17.79
CA LEU A 22 -13.74 15.38 17.88
C LEU A 22 -14.42 14.79 16.65
N PHE A 23 -15.47 15.46 16.15
CA PHE A 23 -16.16 15.05 14.93
C PHE A 23 -15.23 15.04 13.71
N VAL A 24 -14.46 16.12 13.51
CA VAL A 24 -13.48 16.20 12.40
C VAL A 24 -12.41 15.11 12.53
N PHE A 25 -11.91 14.85 13.73
CA PHE A 25 -10.89 13.83 13.96
C PHE A 25 -11.42 12.41 13.67
N VAL A 26 -12.62 12.09 14.15
CA VAL A 26 -13.27 10.80 13.88
C VAL A 26 -13.54 10.64 12.39
N LEU A 27 -14.05 11.68 11.71
CA LEU A 27 -14.31 11.64 10.27
C LEU A 27 -13.01 11.43 9.47
N ALA A 28 -11.93 12.13 9.82
CA ALA A 28 -10.63 11.97 9.18
C ALA A 28 -10.08 10.55 9.39
N LEU A 29 -10.20 10.00 10.60
CA LEU A 29 -9.78 8.62 10.89
C LEU A 29 -10.57 7.60 10.08
N LEU A 30 -11.90 7.73 10.02
CA LEU A 30 -12.75 6.85 9.22
C LEU A 30 -12.40 6.93 7.73
N LEU A 31 -12.16 8.14 7.22
CA LEU A 31 -11.72 8.35 5.84
C LEU A 31 -10.35 7.70 5.58
N MET A 32 -9.38 7.83 6.50
CA MET A 32 -8.09 7.17 6.37
C MET A 32 -8.22 5.64 6.37
N LEU A 33 -9.08 5.07 7.21
CA LEU A 33 -9.32 3.61 7.24
C LEU A 33 -9.98 3.12 5.95
N GLN A 34 -10.95 3.86 5.42
CA GLN A 34 -11.60 3.54 4.15
C GLN A 34 -10.62 3.65 2.98
N LEU A 35 -9.83 4.72 2.95
CA LEU A 35 -8.82 4.96 1.93
C LEU A 35 -7.71 3.91 1.94
N ARG A 36 -7.27 3.51 3.13
CA ARG A 36 -6.33 2.40 3.32
C ARG A 36 -6.89 1.08 2.81
N ARG A 37 -8.20 0.86 2.89
CA ARG A 37 -8.83 -0.33 2.30
C ARG A 37 -8.81 -0.23 0.77
N GLU A 38 -9.24 0.91 0.24
CA GLU A 38 -9.30 1.14 -1.21
C GLU A 38 -7.93 1.05 -1.88
N LEU A 39 -6.90 1.69 -1.31
CA LEU A 39 -5.54 1.67 -1.84
C LEU A 39 -4.84 0.30 -1.67
N ARG A 40 -5.35 -0.57 -0.79
CA ARG A 40 -4.81 -1.92 -0.63
C ARG A 40 -5.47 -2.94 -1.54
N ASN A 41 -6.75 -2.77 -1.88
CA ASN A 41 -7.40 -3.61 -2.86
C ASN A 41 -6.66 -3.51 -4.20
N SER A 42 -6.16 -4.63 -4.71
CA SER A 42 -5.45 -4.69 -5.97
C SER A 42 -6.42 -4.68 -7.13
N ARG A 43 -6.13 -3.90 -8.17
CA ARG A 43 -6.76 -4.08 -9.49
C ARG A 43 -5.99 -5.08 -10.36
N VAL A 44 -4.86 -5.58 -9.88
CA VAL A 44 -4.02 -6.56 -10.60
C VAL A 44 -4.54 -7.98 -10.44
N TYR A 45 -5.10 -8.31 -9.27
CA TYR A 45 -5.69 -9.61 -9.00
C TYR A 45 -7.20 -9.56 -9.28
N SER A 46 -7.76 -10.65 -9.76
CA SER A 46 -9.20 -10.75 -10.00
C SER A 46 -9.98 -10.66 -8.68
N ASP A 47 -11.25 -10.23 -8.74
CA ASP A 47 -12.13 -10.21 -7.57
C ASP A 47 -12.24 -11.59 -6.90
N SER A 48 -12.15 -12.66 -7.71
CA SER A 48 -12.12 -14.06 -7.26
C SER A 48 -10.89 -14.40 -6.43
N VAL A 49 -9.75 -13.75 -6.66
CA VAL A 49 -8.52 -13.87 -5.85
C VAL A 49 -8.57 -12.93 -4.66
N GLU A 50 -8.97 -11.66 -4.86
CA GLU A 50 -8.99 -10.65 -3.79
C GLU A 50 -9.93 -11.02 -2.62
N LYS A 51 -11.03 -11.74 -2.88
CA LYS A 51 -11.90 -12.24 -1.81
C LYS A 51 -11.16 -13.11 -0.78
N TRP A 52 -10.06 -13.76 -1.18
CA TRP A 52 -9.24 -14.64 -0.34
C TRP A 52 -8.10 -13.93 0.37
N ARG A 53 -7.79 -12.66 0.05
CA ARG A 53 -6.70 -11.90 0.70
C ARG A 53 -6.74 -11.99 2.24
N PRO A 54 -7.88 -11.85 2.94
CA PRO A 54 -7.91 -11.98 4.40
C PRO A 54 -7.46 -13.35 4.91
N SER A 55 -7.79 -14.44 4.19
CA SER A 55 -7.36 -15.80 4.54
C SER A 55 -5.88 -16.00 4.24
N VAL A 56 -5.40 -15.52 3.08
CA VAL A 56 -3.98 -15.56 2.72
C VAL A 56 -3.13 -14.75 3.72
N GLU A 57 -3.52 -13.53 4.09
CA GLU A 57 -2.82 -12.72 5.10
C GLU A 57 -2.72 -13.43 6.45
N ARG A 58 -3.82 -14.10 6.87
CA ARG A 58 -3.88 -14.86 8.11
C ARG A 58 -2.91 -16.03 8.08
N CYS A 59 -2.95 -16.85 7.03
CA CYS A 59 -2.12 -18.03 6.87
C CYS A 59 -0.64 -17.64 6.68
N ALA A 60 -0.33 -16.65 5.84
CA ALA A 60 1.02 -16.13 5.67
C ALA A 60 1.62 -15.62 6.99
N LYS A 61 0.81 -14.97 7.84
CA LYS A 61 1.23 -14.55 9.17
C LYS A 61 1.48 -15.73 10.11
N GLN A 62 0.63 -16.77 10.07
CA GLN A 62 0.82 -18.00 10.85
C GLN A 62 2.12 -18.73 10.46
N GLU A 63 2.44 -18.73 9.17
CA GLU A 63 3.65 -19.35 8.61
C GLU A 63 4.91 -18.47 8.69
N HIS A 64 4.80 -17.30 9.33
CA HIS A 64 5.88 -16.31 9.51
C HIS A 64 6.43 -15.71 8.19
N ILE A 65 5.58 -15.63 7.16
CA ILE A 65 5.91 -15.05 5.84
C ILE A 65 4.95 -13.91 5.42
N PRO A 66 4.56 -12.96 6.30
CA PRO A 66 3.54 -11.94 5.98
C PRO A 66 3.93 -11.02 4.81
N LEU A 67 5.23 -10.82 4.57
CA LEU A 67 5.74 -10.01 3.45
C LEU A 67 5.51 -10.67 2.08
N TYR A 68 5.16 -11.95 2.03
CA TYR A 68 4.90 -12.70 0.80
C TYR A 68 3.41 -12.81 0.45
N THR A 69 2.53 -12.07 1.14
CA THR A 69 1.08 -12.10 0.89
C THR A 69 0.74 -11.85 -0.59
N ASP A 70 1.31 -10.81 -1.19
CA ASP A 70 1.05 -10.51 -2.61
C ASP A 70 1.66 -11.58 -3.54
N CYS A 71 2.79 -12.19 -3.17
CA CYS A 71 3.35 -13.34 -3.90
C CYS A 71 2.41 -14.55 -3.89
N LEU A 72 1.79 -14.84 -2.74
CA LEU A 72 0.83 -15.94 -2.61
C LEU A 72 -0.46 -15.67 -3.40
N LEU A 73 -0.94 -14.42 -3.44
CA LEU A 73 -2.08 -14.05 -4.28
C LEU A 73 -1.75 -14.11 -5.76
N ALA A 74 -0.53 -13.71 -6.16
CA ALA A 74 -0.07 -13.87 -7.54
C ALA A 74 0.05 -15.36 -7.94
N ILE A 75 0.50 -16.22 -7.03
CA ILE A 75 0.47 -17.68 -7.20
C ILE A 75 -0.98 -18.16 -7.39
N MET A 76 -1.91 -17.80 -6.50
CA MET A 76 -3.33 -18.17 -6.62
C MET A 76 -3.93 -17.73 -7.97
N GLN A 77 -3.60 -16.52 -8.40
CA GLN A 77 -4.03 -15.94 -9.67
C GLN A 77 -3.56 -16.77 -10.87
N VAL A 78 -2.32 -17.28 -10.84
CA VAL A 78 -1.74 -18.13 -11.88
C VAL A 78 -2.27 -19.57 -11.81
N GLU A 79 -2.48 -20.11 -10.61
CA GLU A 79 -2.90 -21.51 -10.40
C GLU A 79 -4.37 -21.74 -10.77
N SER A 80 -5.27 -20.86 -10.32
CA SER A 80 -6.72 -21.12 -10.42
C SER A 80 -7.58 -19.91 -10.75
N ASN A 81 -7.00 -18.70 -10.83
CA ASN A 81 -7.75 -17.44 -10.84
C ASN A 81 -8.70 -17.28 -9.63
N GLY A 82 -8.51 -18.04 -8.55
CA GLY A 82 -9.40 -18.06 -7.38
C GLY A 82 -10.79 -18.70 -7.64
N GLU A 83 -10.92 -19.48 -8.71
CA GLU A 83 -12.20 -20.03 -9.19
C GLU A 83 -12.42 -21.52 -8.87
N THR A 84 -11.37 -22.28 -8.59
CA THR A 84 -11.47 -23.70 -8.19
C THR A 84 -11.64 -23.84 -6.67
N ASP A 85 -12.01 -25.03 -6.20
CA ASP A 85 -12.01 -25.31 -4.76
C ASP A 85 -10.57 -25.32 -4.21
N ASP A 86 -9.65 -26.01 -4.88
CA ASP A 86 -8.21 -25.97 -4.58
C ASP A 86 -7.55 -24.72 -5.20
N VAL A 87 -7.88 -23.56 -4.63
CA VAL A 87 -7.51 -22.24 -5.16
C VAL A 87 -6.00 -22.00 -5.31
N MET A 88 -5.16 -22.67 -4.52
CA MET A 88 -3.69 -22.58 -4.59
C MET A 88 -3.07 -23.77 -5.35
N GLN A 89 -3.88 -24.68 -5.92
CA GLN A 89 -3.47 -25.96 -6.51
C GLN A 89 -2.40 -26.66 -5.66
N SER A 90 -2.72 -26.84 -4.38
CA SER A 90 -1.76 -27.26 -3.36
C SER A 90 -1.96 -28.70 -2.88
N SER A 91 -2.96 -29.41 -3.42
CA SER A 91 -3.25 -30.81 -3.08
C SER A 91 -2.04 -31.73 -3.31
N GLU A 92 -1.37 -31.62 -4.47
CA GLU A 92 -0.24 -32.47 -4.83
C GLU A 92 0.98 -32.25 -3.90
N SER A 93 1.09 -31.09 -3.26
CA SER A 93 2.16 -30.83 -2.27
C SER A 93 2.03 -31.69 -1.01
N LEU A 94 0.83 -32.23 -0.75
CA LEU A 94 0.54 -33.21 0.30
C LEU A 94 0.55 -34.66 -0.21
N GLY A 95 0.82 -34.87 -1.51
CA GLY A 95 0.68 -36.18 -2.15
C GLY A 95 -0.77 -36.63 -2.32
N LEU A 96 -1.72 -35.68 -2.33
CA LEU A 96 -3.12 -35.95 -2.66
C LEU A 96 -3.33 -35.89 -4.18
N GLU A 97 -4.47 -36.41 -4.62
CA GLU A 97 -4.92 -36.22 -6.01
C GLU A 97 -5.18 -34.73 -6.30
N PRO A 98 -5.05 -34.28 -7.56
CA PRO A 98 -5.32 -32.90 -7.94
C PRO A 98 -6.74 -32.45 -7.55
N ASN A 99 -6.88 -31.23 -7.02
CA ASN A 99 -8.16 -30.64 -6.58
C ASN A 99 -8.86 -31.39 -5.42
N ALA A 100 -8.10 -32.00 -4.51
CA ALA A 100 -8.65 -32.72 -3.35
C ALA A 100 -8.97 -31.81 -2.14
N LEU A 101 -8.37 -30.63 -2.07
CA LEU A 101 -8.55 -29.67 -0.97
C LEU A 101 -9.67 -28.66 -1.25
N ASP A 102 -10.42 -28.29 -0.20
CA ASP A 102 -11.27 -27.10 -0.24
C ASP A 102 -10.44 -25.81 -0.17
N SER A 103 -11.08 -24.64 -0.35
CA SER A 103 -10.35 -23.38 -0.50
C SER A 103 -9.58 -22.93 0.74
N GLU A 104 -10.11 -23.11 1.95
CA GLU A 104 -9.39 -22.72 3.16
C GLU A 104 -8.23 -23.70 3.45
N ALA A 105 -8.43 -25.00 3.24
CA ALA A 105 -7.37 -25.99 3.35
C ALA A 105 -6.29 -25.78 2.29
N SER A 106 -6.67 -25.44 1.07
CA SER A 106 -5.78 -25.10 -0.03
C SER A 106 -4.95 -23.85 0.27
N ILE A 107 -5.55 -22.79 0.82
CA ILE A 107 -4.82 -21.58 1.23
C ILE A 107 -3.83 -21.89 2.34
N ALA A 108 -4.26 -22.62 3.37
CA ALA A 108 -3.40 -22.99 4.49
C ALA A 108 -2.20 -23.82 4.01
N GLN A 109 -2.46 -24.84 3.20
CA GLN A 109 -1.42 -25.71 2.66
C GLN A 109 -0.48 -24.97 1.70
N GLY A 110 -1.02 -24.18 0.76
CA GLY A 110 -0.22 -23.37 -0.15
C GLY A 110 0.71 -22.40 0.58
N CYS A 111 0.22 -21.74 1.64
CA CYS A 111 1.05 -20.88 2.49
C CYS A 111 2.15 -21.66 3.21
N ALA A 112 1.82 -22.80 3.82
CA ALA A 112 2.79 -23.64 4.54
C ALA A 112 3.86 -24.19 3.59
N TYR A 113 3.45 -24.65 2.41
CA TYR A 113 4.35 -25.17 1.39
C TYR A 113 5.29 -24.07 0.86
N PHE A 114 4.76 -22.89 0.53
CA PHE A 114 5.60 -21.77 0.11
C PHE A 114 6.56 -21.32 1.22
N ALA A 115 6.13 -21.29 2.48
CA ALA A 115 7.00 -20.97 3.62
C ALA A 115 8.15 -21.98 3.77
N MET A 116 7.90 -23.27 3.56
CA MET A 116 8.95 -24.29 3.52
C MET A 116 9.95 -24.02 2.38
N LEU A 117 9.46 -23.65 1.19
CA LEU A 117 10.32 -23.31 0.05
C LEU A 117 11.16 -22.05 0.33
N VAL A 118 10.59 -21.01 0.93
CA VAL A 118 11.30 -19.81 1.36
C VAL A 118 12.45 -20.16 2.30
N ARG A 119 12.20 -20.94 3.36
CA ARG A 119 13.24 -21.36 4.31
C ARG A 119 14.34 -22.18 3.64
N SER A 120 13.97 -23.04 2.70
CA SER A 120 14.91 -23.83 1.91
C SER A 120 15.77 -22.94 1.00
N ALA A 121 15.16 -21.97 0.32
CA ALA A 121 15.85 -21.03 -0.54
C ALA A 121 16.81 -20.13 0.24
N GLU A 122 16.38 -19.58 1.38
CA GLU A 122 17.22 -18.76 2.27
C GLU A 122 18.44 -19.54 2.77
N SER A 123 18.24 -20.80 3.19
CA SER A 123 19.33 -21.67 3.66
C SER A 123 20.36 -22.00 2.55
N ASN A 124 19.95 -21.90 1.29
CA ASN A 124 20.81 -22.12 0.12
C ASN A 124 21.20 -20.81 -0.59
N TYR A 125 20.92 -19.65 0.01
CA TYR A 125 21.22 -18.31 -0.55
C TYR A 125 20.63 -18.07 -1.95
N LEU A 126 19.42 -18.58 -2.20
CA LEU A 126 18.73 -18.48 -3.49
C LEU A 126 17.82 -17.25 -3.55
N ASP A 127 17.52 -16.81 -4.77
CA ASP A 127 16.60 -15.69 -5.01
C ASP A 127 15.13 -16.10 -4.91
N LEU A 128 14.25 -15.10 -4.75
CA LEU A 128 12.80 -15.31 -4.66
C LEU A 128 12.24 -16.01 -5.91
N GLN A 129 12.81 -15.75 -7.08
CA GLN A 129 12.37 -16.37 -8.34
C GLN A 129 12.57 -17.89 -8.32
N SER A 130 13.66 -18.37 -7.71
CA SER A 130 13.87 -19.80 -7.47
C SER A 130 12.75 -20.40 -6.60
N THR A 131 12.35 -19.70 -5.55
CA THR A 131 11.26 -20.11 -4.66
C THR A 131 9.91 -20.15 -5.35
N ILE A 132 9.60 -19.12 -6.15
CA ILE A 132 8.36 -19.05 -6.95
C ILE A 132 8.33 -20.21 -7.95
N GLN A 133 9.39 -20.42 -8.72
CA GLN A 133 9.45 -21.51 -9.69
C GLN A 133 9.37 -22.89 -9.00
N ALA A 134 9.95 -23.04 -7.81
CA ALA A 134 9.89 -24.26 -7.02
C ALA A 134 8.50 -24.55 -6.42
N TYR A 135 7.60 -23.57 -6.35
CA TYR A 135 6.20 -23.84 -6.02
C TYR A 135 5.58 -24.77 -7.07
N ASN A 136 5.86 -24.48 -8.35
CA ASN A 136 5.38 -25.27 -9.48
C ASN A 136 6.21 -26.54 -9.77
N PHE A 137 7.54 -26.47 -9.67
CA PHE A 137 8.44 -27.60 -9.96
C PHE A 137 8.75 -28.49 -8.76
N GLY A 138 8.35 -28.07 -7.57
CA GLY A 138 8.72 -28.74 -6.35
C GLY A 138 10.09 -28.32 -5.81
N LYS A 139 10.33 -28.65 -4.53
CA LYS A 139 11.58 -28.34 -3.81
C LYS A 139 12.87 -28.81 -4.50
N GLY A 140 12.79 -29.83 -5.37
CA GLY A 140 13.93 -30.34 -6.13
C GLY A 140 14.60 -29.27 -6.98
N TYR A 141 13.81 -28.32 -7.51
CA TYR A 141 14.32 -27.22 -8.32
C TYR A 141 15.26 -26.29 -7.53
N LEU A 142 15.04 -26.09 -6.23
CA LEU A 142 15.94 -25.27 -5.40
C LEU A 142 17.36 -25.84 -5.36
N TYR A 143 17.49 -27.16 -5.21
CA TYR A 143 18.80 -27.83 -5.23
C TYR A 143 19.45 -27.79 -6.62
N TYR A 144 18.64 -27.87 -7.67
CA TYR A 144 19.11 -27.71 -9.04
C TYR A 144 19.70 -26.32 -9.26
N VAL A 145 18.99 -25.26 -8.84
CA VAL A 145 19.50 -23.88 -8.96
C VAL A 145 20.74 -23.65 -8.09
N ALA A 146 20.76 -24.17 -6.85
CA ALA A 146 21.92 -24.07 -5.98
C ALA A 146 23.19 -24.66 -6.60
N SER A 147 23.04 -25.75 -7.37
CA SER A 147 24.15 -26.41 -8.09
C SER A 147 24.53 -25.69 -9.40
N ASN A 148 23.73 -24.71 -9.85
CA ASN A 148 23.87 -24.04 -11.13
C ASN A 148 23.92 -22.50 -10.97
N GLY A 149 24.71 -22.02 -10.01
CA GLY A 149 25.00 -20.59 -9.84
C GLY A 149 24.08 -19.84 -8.87
N GLY A 150 23.13 -20.53 -8.22
CA GLY A 150 22.38 -20.02 -7.07
C GLY A 150 21.31 -18.98 -7.39
N ARG A 151 20.98 -18.77 -8.68
CA ARG A 151 19.95 -17.82 -9.12
C ARG A 151 19.09 -18.43 -10.21
N HIS A 152 17.78 -18.18 -10.15
CA HIS A 152 16.87 -18.62 -11.19
C HIS A 152 17.17 -17.91 -12.53
N SER A 153 16.95 -18.63 -13.61
CA SER A 153 16.89 -18.11 -14.97
C SER A 153 15.90 -18.94 -15.79
N ARG A 154 15.39 -18.36 -16.88
CA ARG A 154 14.50 -19.07 -17.81
C ARG A 154 15.19 -20.31 -18.37
N GLU A 155 16.47 -20.20 -18.68
CA GLU A 155 17.29 -21.27 -19.23
C GLU A 155 17.38 -22.44 -18.24
N LEU A 156 17.59 -22.17 -16.95
CA LEU A 156 17.60 -23.23 -15.92
C LEU A 156 16.22 -23.87 -15.72
N ALA A 157 15.14 -23.08 -15.77
CA ALA A 157 13.78 -23.63 -15.69
C ALA A 157 13.45 -24.52 -16.89
N GLU A 158 13.86 -24.10 -18.09
CA GLU A 158 13.71 -24.88 -19.32
C GLU A 158 14.52 -26.18 -19.27
N GLN A 159 15.79 -26.12 -18.88
CA GLN A 159 16.66 -27.29 -18.74
C GLN A 159 16.10 -28.29 -17.74
N PHE A 160 15.71 -27.82 -16.54
CA PHE A 160 15.10 -28.67 -15.54
C PHE A 160 13.84 -29.36 -16.06
N ALA A 161 12.94 -28.60 -16.70
CA ALA A 161 11.71 -29.17 -17.26
C ALA A 161 12.00 -30.18 -18.39
N ALA A 162 13.01 -29.93 -19.22
CA ALA A 162 13.44 -30.83 -20.28
C ALA A 162 13.99 -32.15 -19.73
N GLU A 163 14.83 -32.09 -18.70
CA GLU A 163 15.38 -33.26 -18.01
C GLU A 163 14.25 -34.09 -17.37
N GLN A 164 13.34 -33.44 -16.64
CA GLN A 164 12.23 -34.11 -15.96
C GLN A 164 11.20 -34.69 -16.94
N SER A 165 10.99 -34.06 -18.11
CA SER A 165 10.04 -34.56 -19.12
C SER A 165 10.64 -35.56 -20.10
N GLY A 166 11.95 -35.83 -20.04
CA GLY A 166 12.65 -36.60 -21.07
C GLY A 166 12.63 -35.93 -22.45
N GLY A 167 12.57 -34.59 -22.48
CA GLY A 167 12.49 -33.79 -23.70
C GLY A 167 11.10 -33.70 -24.34
N VAL A 168 10.06 -34.30 -23.74
CA VAL A 168 8.70 -34.23 -24.26
C VAL A 168 8.16 -32.80 -24.15
N LYS A 169 7.60 -32.28 -25.25
CA LYS A 169 7.02 -30.94 -25.36
C LYS A 169 5.50 -31.00 -25.48
N LYS A 170 4.82 -29.96 -24.98
CA LYS A 170 3.38 -29.73 -25.11
C LYS A 170 3.12 -28.33 -25.67
N GLN A 171 2.07 -28.21 -26.48
CA GLN A 171 1.61 -26.91 -26.94
C GLN A 171 1.14 -26.07 -25.76
N TYR A 172 1.55 -24.81 -25.73
CA TYR A 172 1.20 -23.86 -24.67
C TYR A 172 1.06 -22.47 -25.27
N ARG A 173 -0.18 -22.06 -25.54
CA ARG A 173 -0.53 -20.83 -26.27
C ARG A 173 -0.64 -19.60 -25.35
N ASN A 174 0.10 -19.58 -24.25
CA ASN A 174 0.20 -18.39 -23.42
C ASN A 174 1.08 -17.34 -24.14
N PRO A 175 0.75 -16.03 -24.09
CA PRO A 175 1.54 -14.98 -24.73
C PRO A 175 3.03 -15.03 -24.43
N VAL A 176 3.43 -15.29 -23.17
CA VAL A 176 4.84 -15.40 -22.77
C VAL A 176 5.56 -16.50 -23.54
N ALA A 177 4.92 -17.65 -23.71
CA ALA A 177 5.49 -18.76 -24.47
C ALA A 177 5.47 -18.52 -25.99
N LEU A 178 4.41 -17.89 -26.50
CA LEU A 178 4.31 -17.52 -27.91
C LEU A 178 5.45 -16.59 -28.33
N GLU A 179 5.73 -15.58 -27.50
CA GLU A 179 6.83 -14.64 -27.72
C GLU A 179 8.20 -15.30 -27.55
N ALA A 180 8.38 -16.11 -26.50
CA ALA A 180 9.68 -16.71 -26.18
C ALA A 180 10.10 -17.80 -27.18
N ASN A 181 9.19 -18.68 -27.61
CA ASN A 181 9.57 -19.88 -28.34
C ASN A 181 8.53 -20.40 -29.37
N GLY A 182 7.49 -19.61 -29.68
CA GLY A 182 6.43 -20.00 -30.60
C GLY A 182 5.28 -20.80 -29.98
N GLY A 183 5.20 -20.85 -28.64
CA GLY A 183 4.01 -21.35 -27.93
C GLY A 183 4.08 -22.81 -27.52
N TRP A 184 5.17 -23.20 -26.85
CA TRP A 184 5.32 -24.53 -26.27
C TRP A 184 6.06 -24.50 -24.93
N ARG A 185 5.90 -25.58 -24.15
CA ARG A 185 6.70 -25.85 -22.94
C ARG A 185 7.04 -27.33 -22.84
N TYR A 186 8.06 -27.68 -22.07
CA TYR A 186 8.29 -29.07 -21.70
C TYR A 186 7.13 -29.62 -20.86
N ALA A 187 6.87 -30.93 -20.97
CA ALA A 187 5.73 -31.61 -20.37
C ALA A 187 5.90 -31.89 -18.86
N TYR A 188 6.58 -31.01 -18.15
CA TYR A 188 6.81 -31.06 -16.71
C TYR A 188 6.65 -29.65 -16.13
N GLY A 189 5.76 -29.49 -15.15
CA GLY A 189 5.38 -28.19 -14.57
C GLY A 189 5.13 -27.11 -15.63
N ASN A 190 5.54 -25.88 -15.37
CA ASN A 190 5.53 -24.76 -16.30
C ASN A 190 6.85 -23.97 -16.18
N MET A 191 7.71 -24.06 -17.19
CA MET A 191 9.01 -23.39 -17.22
C MET A 191 8.93 -21.85 -17.27
N PHE A 192 7.75 -21.29 -17.52
CA PHE A 192 7.48 -19.85 -17.51
C PHE A 192 6.84 -19.36 -16.20
N TYR A 193 6.72 -20.23 -15.19
CA TYR A 193 5.91 -19.94 -13.99
C TYR A 193 6.39 -18.71 -13.22
N ALA A 194 7.70 -18.59 -12.98
CA ALA A 194 8.27 -17.42 -12.34
C ALA A 194 8.00 -16.12 -13.12
N GLU A 195 8.04 -16.16 -14.46
CA GLU A 195 7.75 -14.99 -15.31
C GLU A 195 6.29 -14.54 -15.15
N LEU A 196 5.34 -15.49 -15.19
CA LEU A 196 3.91 -15.21 -15.03
C LEU A 196 3.59 -14.59 -13.67
N VAL A 197 4.15 -15.16 -12.59
CA VAL A 197 3.95 -14.62 -11.23
C VAL A 197 4.66 -13.28 -11.08
N ASN A 198 5.86 -13.11 -11.63
CA ASN A 198 6.61 -11.86 -11.51
C ASN A 198 5.95 -10.71 -12.28
N GLU A 199 5.32 -10.98 -13.43
CA GLU A 199 4.55 -9.97 -14.16
C GLU A 199 3.42 -9.38 -13.29
N LEU A 200 2.70 -10.23 -12.57
CA LEU A 200 1.68 -9.79 -11.60
C LEU A 200 2.28 -8.99 -10.44
N LEU A 201 3.43 -9.42 -9.90
CA LEU A 201 4.10 -8.71 -8.82
C LEU A 201 4.64 -7.35 -9.24
N ASP A 202 5.14 -7.22 -10.46
CA ASP A 202 5.62 -5.95 -11.01
C ASP A 202 4.45 -5.00 -11.32
N MET A 203 3.34 -5.51 -11.85
CA MET A 203 2.10 -4.75 -11.97
C MET A 203 1.61 -4.26 -10.60
N ARG A 204 1.63 -5.14 -9.59
CA ARG A 204 1.21 -4.78 -8.23
C ARG A 204 2.13 -3.73 -7.60
N ARG A 205 3.44 -3.86 -7.77
CA ARG A 205 4.42 -2.88 -7.30
C ARG A 205 4.15 -1.51 -7.93
N LYS A 206 3.97 -1.45 -9.26
CA LYS A 206 3.65 -0.21 -9.97
C LYS A 206 2.34 0.42 -9.49
N GLU A 207 1.32 -0.40 -9.19
CA GLU A 207 0.04 0.09 -8.65
C GLU A 207 0.23 0.78 -7.29
N MET A 208 1.15 0.28 -6.45
CA MET A 208 1.45 0.86 -5.14
C MET A 208 2.32 2.13 -5.18
N GLU A 209 2.95 2.42 -6.32
CA GLU A 209 3.75 3.63 -6.54
C GLU A 209 2.88 4.85 -6.88
N LEU A 210 3.39 6.04 -6.57
CA LEU A 210 2.77 7.29 -7.03
C LEU A 210 2.99 7.43 -8.53
N SER A 211 1.92 7.74 -9.28
CA SER A 211 2.08 8.17 -10.67
C SER A 211 2.92 9.46 -10.73
N ILE A 212 3.50 9.75 -11.91
CA ILE A 212 4.24 11.01 -12.11
C ILE A 212 3.35 12.22 -11.80
N VAL A 213 2.09 12.18 -12.25
CA VAL A 213 1.11 13.25 -12.00
C VAL A 213 0.83 13.39 -10.51
N SER A 214 0.55 12.29 -9.81
CA SER A 214 0.31 12.31 -8.37
C SER A 214 1.53 12.80 -7.59
N THR A 215 2.73 12.40 -8.01
CA THR A 215 3.99 12.86 -7.42
C THR A 215 4.12 14.37 -7.54
N LEU A 216 3.92 14.93 -8.74
CA LEU A 216 3.98 16.38 -8.95
C LEU A 216 2.95 17.13 -8.10
N LEU A 217 1.71 16.62 -8.02
CA LEU A 217 0.66 17.24 -7.20
C LEU A 217 0.97 17.15 -5.69
N VAL A 218 1.52 16.03 -5.22
CA VAL A 218 1.98 15.89 -3.83
C VAL A 218 3.12 16.86 -3.54
N LEU A 219 4.07 17.02 -4.47
CA LEU A 219 5.17 17.98 -4.34
C LEU A 219 4.67 19.42 -4.32
N LEU A 220 3.63 19.75 -5.09
CA LEU A 220 2.97 21.07 -5.02
C LEU A 220 2.34 21.30 -3.64
N ALA A 221 1.60 20.33 -3.10
CA ALA A 221 1.02 20.42 -1.76
C ALA A 221 2.11 20.52 -0.66
N ALA A 222 3.23 19.81 -0.83
CA ALA A 222 4.39 19.92 0.05
C ALA A 222 5.05 21.31 -0.03
N GLY A 223 5.18 21.85 -1.24
CA GLY A 223 5.72 23.18 -1.50
C GLY A 223 4.86 24.29 -0.88
N GLU A 224 3.54 24.21 -1.03
CA GLU A 224 2.60 25.12 -0.37
C GLU A 224 2.75 25.05 1.15
N SER A 225 2.75 23.84 1.72
CA SER A 225 2.95 23.63 3.15
C SER A 225 4.29 24.20 3.63
N ALA A 226 5.36 24.09 2.83
CA ALA A 226 6.66 24.67 3.14
C ALA A 226 6.64 26.21 3.09
N VAL A 227 5.95 26.81 2.12
CA VAL A 227 5.79 28.27 2.04
C VAL A 227 5.01 28.79 3.26
N LEU A 228 3.91 28.15 3.63
CA LEU A 228 3.16 28.47 4.85
C LEU A 228 4.05 28.34 6.09
N ALA A 229 4.85 27.27 6.18
CA ALA A 229 5.79 27.08 7.28
C ALA A 229 6.79 28.24 7.37
N VAL A 230 7.39 28.68 6.26
CA VAL A 230 8.32 29.82 6.25
C VAL A 230 7.64 31.10 6.71
N LEU A 231 6.44 31.40 6.20
CA LEU A 231 5.71 32.61 6.54
C LEU A 231 5.27 32.65 8.01
N GLU A 232 4.93 31.52 8.60
CA GLU A 232 4.41 31.44 9.97
C GLU A 232 5.50 31.17 11.01
N LEU A 233 6.54 30.40 10.67
CA LEU A 233 7.62 30.04 11.58
C LEU A 233 8.76 31.07 11.57
N LEU A 234 9.22 31.44 10.36
CA LEU A 234 10.43 32.26 10.17
C LEU A 234 10.10 33.74 9.98
N LEU A 235 9.00 34.05 9.29
CA LEU A 235 8.60 35.42 8.94
C LEU A 235 7.23 35.83 9.52
N PRO A 236 6.92 35.59 10.81
CA PRO A 236 5.59 35.81 11.39
C PRO A 236 5.18 37.30 11.49
N HIS A 237 6.02 38.24 11.04
CA HIS A 237 5.72 39.68 11.04
C HIS A 237 5.50 40.24 9.63
N SER A 238 5.56 39.39 8.60
CA SER A 238 5.41 39.86 7.23
C SER A 238 3.96 40.31 6.96
N ALA A 239 3.79 41.31 6.08
CA ALA A 239 2.48 41.75 5.62
C ALA A 239 1.69 40.60 4.97
N LEU A 240 2.39 39.69 4.29
CA LEU A 240 1.79 38.50 3.69
C LEU A 240 1.25 37.53 4.75
N SER A 241 1.99 37.31 5.84
CA SER A 241 1.50 36.49 6.97
C SER A 241 0.28 37.12 7.63
N ALA A 242 0.27 38.45 7.80
CA ALA A 242 -0.87 39.19 8.34
C ALA A 242 -2.12 39.05 7.44
N GLN A 243 -1.94 39.19 6.13
CA GLN A 243 -3.00 39.04 5.12
C GLN A 243 -3.54 37.61 5.08
N LEU A 244 -2.65 36.61 5.08
CA LEU A 244 -3.01 35.19 4.99
C LEU A 244 -3.74 34.70 6.24
N LEU A 245 -3.30 35.15 7.42
CA LEU A 245 -3.96 34.84 8.70
C LEU A 245 -5.17 35.73 8.99
N ARG A 246 -5.42 36.76 8.16
CA ARG A 246 -6.45 37.80 8.38
C ARG A 246 -6.37 38.43 9.77
N LEU A 247 -5.15 38.67 10.24
CA LEU A 247 -4.86 39.31 11.53
C LEU A 247 -4.31 40.72 11.29
N GLY A 248 -4.78 41.69 12.05
CA GLY A 248 -4.19 43.03 12.03
C GLY A 248 -2.74 43.01 12.55
N GLU A 249 -1.88 43.86 11.99
CA GLU A 249 -0.44 43.88 12.36
C GLU A 249 -0.19 44.06 13.87
N ARG A 250 -1.05 44.82 14.56
CA ARG A 250 -0.95 45.02 16.01
C ARG A 250 -1.22 43.73 16.79
N GLU A 251 -2.16 42.91 16.35
CA GLU A 251 -2.46 41.60 16.95
C GLU A 251 -1.33 40.61 16.69
N LEU A 252 -0.77 40.61 15.47
CA LEU A 252 0.34 39.74 15.08
C LEU A 252 1.63 40.02 15.88
N LYS A 253 1.78 41.25 16.40
CA LYS A 253 2.89 41.65 17.28
C LYS A 253 2.73 41.15 18.72
N ARG A 254 1.57 40.63 19.13
CA ARG A 254 1.38 40.10 20.48
C ARG A 254 2.15 38.80 20.65
N HIS A 255 2.98 38.73 21.69
CA HIS A 255 3.85 37.59 21.95
C HIS A 255 3.09 36.24 22.07
N SER A 256 1.88 36.24 22.64
CA SER A 256 1.04 35.04 22.71
C SER A 256 0.58 34.55 21.33
N VAL A 257 0.22 35.48 20.43
CA VAL A 257 -0.20 35.17 19.06
C VAL A 257 0.98 34.66 18.25
N GLN A 258 2.17 35.25 18.41
CA GLN A 258 3.39 34.79 17.73
C GLN A 258 3.75 33.35 18.06
N LYS A 259 3.61 32.93 19.32
CA LYS A 259 3.83 31.54 19.70
C LYS A 259 2.86 30.58 19.00
N LEU A 260 1.59 30.97 18.88
CA LEU A 260 0.57 30.17 18.19
C LEU A 260 0.84 30.08 16.69
N VAL A 261 1.16 31.21 16.05
CA VAL A 261 1.49 31.28 14.63
C VAL A 261 2.75 30.44 14.32
N ARG A 262 3.81 30.58 15.12
CA ARG A 262 5.02 29.76 14.95
C ARG A 262 4.75 28.26 15.14
N ASN A 263 3.91 27.89 16.11
CA ASN A 263 3.51 26.50 16.29
C ASN A 263 2.75 25.95 15.08
N ARG A 264 1.86 26.76 14.50
CA ARG A 264 1.17 26.41 13.24
C ARG A 264 2.16 26.25 12.08
N GLY A 265 3.11 27.17 11.95
CA GLY A 265 4.16 27.08 10.94
C GLY A 265 5.02 25.83 11.08
N LEU A 266 5.33 25.41 12.30
CA LEU A 266 6.02 24.14 12.56
C LEU A 266 5.21 22.94 12.06
N GLN A 267 3.89 22.93 12.29
CA GLN A 267 3.01 21.85 11.81
C GLN A 267 2.96 21.77 10.29
N HIS A 268 2.85 22.91 9.60
CA HIS A 268 2.94 22.95 8.13
C HIS A 268 4.31 22.47 7.64
N GLY A 269 5.39 22.84 8.32
CA GLY A 269 6.74 22.38 8.01
C GLY A 269 6.89 20.87 8.16
N MET A 270 6.32 20.29 9.23
CA MET A 270 6.27 18.84 9.42
C MET A 270 5.46 18.17 8.31
N ALA A 271 4.31 18.72 7.92
CA ALA A 271 3.51 18.16 6.84
C ALA A 271 4.28 18.15 5.50
N ALA A 272 4.98 19.24 5.17
CA ALA A 272 5.83 19.31 3.99
C ALA A 272 6.92 18.22 4.00
N LEU A 273 7.62 18.06 5.13
CA LEU A 273 8.66 17.03 5.29
C LEU A 273 8.08 15.61 5.18
N LEU A 274 6.90 15.35 5.75
CA LEU A 274 6.25 14.05 5.64
C LEU A 274 5.85 13.76 4.20
N LEU A 275 5.28 14.72 3.46
CA LEU A 275 4.95 14.51 2.04
C LEU A 275 6.21 14.23 1.20
N LEU A 276 7.32 14.93 1.45
CA LEU A 276 8.60 14.65 0.79
C LEU A 276 9.14 13.26 1.13
N TYR A 277 9.08 12.86 2.40
CA TYR A 277 9.43 11.50 2.82
C TYR A 277 8.55 10.46 2.13
N GLY A 278 7.25 10.72 2.04
CA GLY A 278 6.29 9.89 1.33
C GLY A 278 6.65 9.68 -0.13
N CYS A 279 7.11 10.72 -0.83
CA CYS A 279 7.51 10.63 -2.24
C CYS A 279 8.83 9.89 -2.47
N PHE A 280 9.83 10.07 -1.59
CA PHE A 280 11.21 9.68 -1.91
C PHE A 280 11.80 8.56 -1.04
N ALA A 281 11.16 8.22 0.08
CA ALA A 281 11.71 7.28 1.05
C ALA A 281 10.71 6.24 1.58
N SER A 282 9.40 6.47 1.43
CA SER A 282 8.38 5.52 1.90
C SER A 282 8.30 4.29 1.01
N SER A 283 8.24 3.10 1.63
CA SER A 283 7.92 1.85 0.93
C SER A 283 6.46 1.79 0.43
N ASN A 284 5.58 2.63 0.98
CA ASN A 284 4.15 2.70 0.63
C ASN A 284 3.76 4.16 0.36
N PRO A 285 4.27 4.76 -0.73
CA PRO A 285 4.18 6.20 -0.96
C PRO A 285 2.72 6.67 -1.10
N ARG A 286 1.86 5.88 -1.77
CA ARG A 286 0.44 6.22 -1.94
C ARG A 286 -0.31 6.30 -0.62
N GLU A 287 -0.30 5.23 0.18
CA GLU A 287 -1.00 5.17 1.47
C GLU A 287 -0.48 6.25 2.42
N PHE A 288 0.84 6.42 2.47
CA PHE A 288 1.48 7.39 3.36
C PHE A 288 1.12 8.83 2.99
N CYS A 289 1.33 9.24 1.73
CA CYS A 289 1.01 10.59 1.28
C CYS A 289 -0.49 10.86 1.41
N ALA A 290 -1.33 9.89 1.06
CA ALA A 290 -2.77 9.98 1.21
C ALA A 290 -3.20 10.28 2.66
N ALA A 291 -2.61 9.61 3.64
CA ALA A 291 -2.89 9.86 5.05
C ALA A 291 -2.49 11.29 5.48
N VAL A 292 -1.33 11.78 5.05
CA VAL A 292 -0.90 13.16 5.34
C VAL A 292 -1.82 14.19 4.67
N LEU A 293 -2.23 13.96 3.43
CA LEU A 293 -3.16 14.84 2.69
C LEU A 293 -4.55 14.88 3.36
N VAL A 294 -5.06 13.75 3.84
CA VAL A 294 -6.31 13.71 4.62
C VAL A 294 -6.17 14.52 5.91
N ALA A 295 -5.03 14.45 6.60
CA ALA A 295 -4.79 15.26 7.79
C ALA A 295 -4.78 16.77 7.49
N LEU A 296 -4.16 17.17 6.37
CA LEU A 296 -4.18 18.56 5.89
C LEU A 296 -5.61 19.03 5.57
N LEU A 297 -6.40 18.20 4.87
CA LEU A 297 -7.80 18.50 4.57
C LEU A 297 -8.66 18.63 5.82
N ALA A 298 -8.47 17.75 6.81
CA ALA A 298 -9.16 17.83 8.08
C ALA A 298 -8.82 19.13 8.83
N SER A 299 -7.54 19.54 8.80
CA SER A 299 -7.09 20.81 9.38
C SER A 299 -7.73 22.01 8.67
N ALA A 300 -7.72 22.02 7.33
CA ALA A 300 -8.33 23.08 6.52
C ALA A 300 -9.86 23.16 6.73
N PHE A 301 -10.53 22.01 6.84
CA PHE A 301 -11.96 21.92 7.13
C PHE A 301 -12.30 22.47 8.52
N TYR A 302 -11.53 22.09 9.55
CA TYR A 302 -11.71 22.68 10.89
C TYR A 302 -11.46 24.19 10.89
N GLY A 303 -10.43 24.66 10.18
CA GLY A 303 -10.17 26.07 9.96
C GLY A 303 -11.34 26.79 9.28
N ALA A 304 -11.97 26.16 8.29
CA ALA A 304 -13.14 26.69 7.62
C ALA A 304 -14.36 26.84 8.54
N LEU A 305 -14.57 25.89 9.46
CA LEU A 305 -15.65 25.96 10.45
C LEU A 305 -15.40 26.99 11.57
N SER A 306 -14.14 27.23 11.92
CA SER A 306 -13.76 28.01 13.10
C SER A 306 -13.27 29.42 12.82
N LEU A 307 -12.80 29.70 11.60
CA LEU A 307 -12.14 30.97 11.26
C LEU A 307 -12.71 31.59 9.97
N ASP A 308 -12.53 30.92 8.82
CA ASP A 308 -12.87 31.48 7.51
C ASP A 308 -13.16 30.37 6.48
N PRO A 309 -14.37 30.32 5.88
CA PRO A 309 -14.74 29.30 4.90
C PRO A 309 -13.76 29.16 3.73
N LEU A 310 -13.07 30.23 3.34
CA LEU A 310 -12.10 30.21 2.25
C LEU A 310 -10.83 29.40 2.56
N MET A 311 -10.57 29.06 3.83
CA MET A 311 -9.45 28.20 4.20
C MET A 311 -9.51 26.83 3.53
N LEU A 312 -10.71 26.30 3.30
CA LEU A 312 -10.85 25.02 2.59
C LEU A 312 -10.32 25.10 1.16
N PHE A 313 -10.48 26.26 0.50
CA PHE A 313 -9.95 26.48 -0.84
C PHE A 313 -8.44 26.72 -0.80
N TRP A 314 -7.98 27.66 0.04
CA TRP A 314 -6.58 28.10 0.05
C TRP A 314 -5.61 27.10 0.66
N GLN A 315 -6.02 26.35 1.70
CA GLN A 315 -5.17 25.37 2.39
C GLN A 315 -5.55 23.93 2.09
N GLY A 316 -6.81 23.69 1.74
CA GLY A 316 -7.31 22.36 1.40
C GLY A 316 -7.23 22.04 -0.10
N GLY A 317 -7.18 23.05 -0.97
CA GLY A 317 -7.27 22.86 -2.43
C GLY A 317 -6.19 21.93 -2.99
N PRO A 318 -4.90 22.25 -2.83
CA PRO A 318 -3.83 21.40 -3.36
C PRO A 318 -3.78 20.02 -2.72
N ALA A 319 -4.09 19.93 -1.42
CA ALA A 319 -4.21 18.64 -0.75
C ALA A 319 -5.35 17.78 -1.33
N ALA A 320 -6.50 18.38 -1.63
CA ALA A 320 -7.64 17.71 -2.26
C ALA A 320 -7.29 17.22 -3.67
N VAL A 321 -6.70 18.08 -4.49
CA VAL A 321 -6.33 17.74 -5.87
C VAL A 321 -5.30 16.60 -5.90
N ALA A 322 -4.27 16.66 -5.03
CA ALA A 322 -3.29 15.60 -4.91
C ALA A 322 -3.94 14.28 -4.46
N LEU A 323 -4.82 14.32 -3.45
CA LEU A 323 -5.51 13.14 -2.94
C LEU A 323 -6.41 12.50 -4.00
N THR A 324 -7.18 13.32 -4.73
CA THR A 324 -8.02 12.85 -5.84
C THR A 324 -7.17 12.21 -6.93
N SER A 325 -6.01 12.79 -7.27
CA SER A 325 -5.10 12.17 -8.25
C SER A 325 -4.62 10.80 -7.78
N ILE A 326 -4.18 10.66 -6.52
CA ILE A 326 -3.77 9.36 -5.96
C ILE A 326 -4.90 8.33 -6.04
N LEU A 327 -6.15 8.75 -5.84
CA LEU A 327 -7.31 7.87 -5.95
C LEU A 327 -7.59 7.46 -7.40
N LEU A 328 -7.50 8.39 -8.35
CA LEU A 328 -7.83 8.14 -9.75
C LEU A 328 -6.75 7.38 -10.53
N THR A 329 -5.47 7.56 -10.18
CA THR A 329 -4.38 6.81 -10.84
C THR A 329 -4.16 5.43 -10.22
N SER A 330 -5.18 4.86 -9.58
CA SER A 330 -5.21 3.44 -9.24
C SER A 330 -5.51 2.68 -10.53
N GLY A 331 -4.59 1.85 -11.01
CA GLY A 331 -4.85 0.93 -12.12
C GLY A 331 -5.04 1.50 -13.53
N LEU A 332 -4.25 2.49 -13.95
CA LEU A 332 -3.97 2.62 -15.38
C LEU A 332 -2.68 1.82 -15.67
N PRO A 333 -2.77 0.63 -16.28
CA PRO A 333 -1.60 0.04 -16.91
C PRO A 333 -1.18 0.99 -18.03
N TYR A 334 0.08 1.42 -18.01
CA TYR A 334 0.70 2.01 -19.20
C TYR A 334 0.85 0.94 -20.27
#